data_AF-A0A7I8DEB5-F1
#
_entry.id   AF-A0A7I8DEB5-F1
#
_cell.length_a   1.000
_cell.length_b   1.000
_cell.length_c   1.000
_cell.angle_alpha   90.00
_cell.angle_beta   90.00
_cell.angle_gamma   90.00
#
_symmetry.space_group_name_H-M   'P 1'
#
loop_
_entity.id
_entity.type
_entity.pdbx_description
1 polymer ?
#
loop_
_entity_poly.entity_id
_entity_poly.type
_entity_poly.pdbx_seq_one_letter_code
_entity_poly.pdbx_strand_id
1 'polypeptide(L)'
;MNTGILMVGDILLILLFALLGQGEHRTFSGVAGVFITAWPFLAGWLAVGVAAGLYQAKHYRSYSAMLKRTLIVWVLGIPFGMLLRILFQHTEFKPPFLVVAMIVNFIFLFGWRFLFVSINKRRNV
;
A
#
# COMPACT_ATOMS: atom_id res chain seq x y z
N MET A 1 2.40 10.43 -17.78
CA MET A 1 2.58 10.21 -16.32
C MET A 1 3.19 8.84 -16.11
N ASN A 2 4.38 8.78 -15.50
CA ASN A 2 5.08 7.53 -15.26
C ASN A 2 4.49 6.84 -14.03
N THR A 3 3.62 5.85 -14.24
CA THR A 3 2.98 5.09 -13.16
C THR A 3 3.94 4.11 -12.48
N GLY A 4 5.15 3.91 -13.01
CA GLY A 4 6.22 3.19 -12.31
C GLY A 4 6.68 3.91 -11.04
N ILE A 5 6.75 5.25 -11.06
CA ILE A 5 7.08 6.05 -9.86
C ILE A 5 6.03 5.85 -8.77
N LEU A 6 4.75 5.79 -9.16
CA LEU A 6 3.65 5.49 -8.22
C LEU A 6 3.84 4.13 -7.56
N MET A 7 4.08 3.09 -8.36
CA MET A 7 4.30 1.73 -7.87
C MET A 7 5.49 1.64 -6.92
N VAL A 8 6.63 2.27 -7.26
CA VAL A 8 7.81 2.29 -6.38
C VAL A 8 7.49 2.99 -5.06
N GLY A 9 6.80 4.12 -5.08
CA GLY A 9 6.41 4.81 -3.85
C GLY A 9 5.45 3.97 -2.99
N ASP A 10 4.54 3.21 -3.58
CA ASP A 10 3.67 2.29 -2.84
C ASP A 10 4.47 1.20 -2.13
N ILE A 11 5.42 0.59 -2.83
CA ILE A 11 6.29 -0.46 -2.28
C ILE A 11 7.07 0.10 -1.10
N LEU A 12 7.68 1.27 -1.24
CA LEU A 12 8.45 1.92 -0.18
C LEU A 12 7.58 2.25 1.03
N LEU A 13 6.34 2.69 0.83
CA LEU A 13 5.45 3.05 1.92
C LEU A 13 4.89 1.84 2.68
N ILE A 14 4.63 0.72 1.99
CA ILE A 14 4.25 -0.54 2.65
C ILE A 14 5.44 -1.12 3.42
N LEU A 15 6.67 -1.01 2.90
CA LEU A 15 7.88 -1.35 3.65
C LEU A 15 8.06 -0.45 4.87
N LEU A 16 7.82 0.86 4.73
CA LEU A 16 7.87 1.81 5.83
C LEU A 16 6.83 1.49 6.91
N PHE A 17 5.61 1.10 6.53
CA PHE A 17 4.59 0.63 7.47
C PHE A 17 5.11 -0.55 8.31
N ALA A 18 5.71 -1.56 7.67
CA ALA A 18 6.27 -2.71 8.37
C ALA A 18 7.45 -2.32 9.29
N LEU A 19 8.32 -1.43 8.83
CA LEU A 19 9.45 -0.92 9.61
C LEU A 19 8.98 -0.19 10.86
N LEU A 20 8.06 0.77 10.71
CA LEU A 20 7.52 1.55 11.82
C LEU A 20 6.74 0.66 12.80
N GLY A 21 5.93 -0.27 12.29
CA GLY A 21 5.20 -1.22 13.14
C GLY A 21 6.13 -2.07 14.00
N GLN A 22 7.26 -2.55 13.45
CA GLN A 22 8.25 -3.27 14.24
C GLN A 22 8.96 -2.38 15.26
N GLY A 23 9.24 -1.12 14.91
CA GLY A 23 9.79 -0.14 15.83
C GLY A 23 8.90 0.09 17.04
N GLU A 24 7.61 0.38 16.80
CA GLU A 24 6.62 0.63 17.86
C GLU A 24 6.44 -0.58 18.79
N HIS A 25 6.47 -1.80 18.25
CA HIS A 25 6.35 -3.01 19.05
C HIS A 25 7.69 -3.51 19.64
N ARG A 26 8.80 -2.81 19.41
CA ARG A 26 10.16 -3.25 19.80
C ARG A 26 10.50 -4.66 19.29
N THR A 27 10.02 -5.00 18.11
CA THR A 27 10.22 -6.30 17.43
C THR A 27 11.09 -6.20 16.19
N PHE A 28 11.88 -5.12 16.07
CA PHE A 28 12.76 -4.92 14.92
C PHE A 28 13.75 -6.07 14.78
N SER A 29 13.72 -6.72 13.61
CA SER A 29 14.49 -7.93 13.31
C SER A 29 15.35 -7.78 12.05
N GLY A 30 15.70 -6.54 11.70
CA GLY A 30 16.50 -6.22 10.52
C GLY A 30 15.69 -6.20 9.21
N VAL A 31 16.39 -5.98 8.10
CA VAL A 31 15.78 -5.81 6.76
C VAL A 31 14.95 -7.03 6.35
N ALA A 32 15.45 -8.24 6.61
CA ALA A 32 14.73 -9.47 6.34
C ALA A 32 13.42 -9.56 7.14
N GLY A 33 13.45 -9.17 8.41
CA GLY A 33 12.26 -9.12 9.26
C GLY A 33 11.20 -8.13 8.75
N VAL A 34 11.63 -6.94 8.33
CA VAL A 34 10.75 -5.94 7.71
C VAL A 34 10.10 -6.51 6.45
N PHE A 35 10.89 -7.16 5.59
CA PHE A 35 10.37 -7.79 4.38
C PHE A 35 9.40 -8.94 4.69
N ILE A 36 9.70 -9.79 5.68
CA ILE A 36 8.80 -10.86 6.16
C ILE A 36 7.45 -10.26 6.57
N THR A 37 7.45 -9.13 7.25
CA THR A 37 6.19 -8.47 7.66
C THR A 37 5.47 -7.82 6.48
N ALA A 38 6.19 -7.22 5.54
CA ALA A 38 5.64 -6.42 4.45
C ALA A 38 5.14 -7.25 3.25
N TRP A 39 5.81 -8.36 2.91
CA TRP A 39 5.56 -9.06 1.64
C TRP A 39 4.10 -9.51 1.44
N PRO A 40 3.33 -9.95 2.45
CA PRO A 40 1.94 -10.32 2.23
C PRO A 40 1.10 -9.11 1.80
N PHE A 41 1.34 -7.94 2.40
CA PHE A 41 0.66 -6.69 2.05
C PHE A 41 1.10 -6.14 0.70
N LEU A 42 2.38 -6.26 0.36
CA LEU A 42 2.89 -5.94 -0.97
C LEU A 42 2.22 -6.83 -2.04
N ALA A 43 2.19 -8.14 -1.82
CA ALA A 43 1.55 -9.09 -2.71
C ALA A 43 0.05 -8.78 -2.87
N GLY A 44 -0.65 -8.53 -1.75
CA GLY A 44 -2.06 -8.18 -1.77
C GLY A 44 -2.35 -6.87 -2.53
N TRP A 45 -1.61 -5.81 -2.22
CA TRP A 45 -1.73 -4.51 -2.87
C TRP A 45 -1.43 -4.58 -4.37
N LEU A 46 -0.32 -5.22 -4.75
CA LEU A 46 0.11 -5.30 -6.14
C LEU A 46 -0.79 -6.22 -6.96
N ALA A 47 -1.20 -7.37 -6.44
CA ALA A 47 -2.08 -8.29 -7.15
C ALA A 47 -3.46 -7.65 -7.42
N VAL A 48 -4.10 -7.11 -6.38
CA VAL A 48 -5.38 -6.41 -6.53
C VAL A 48 -5.22 -5.15 -7.37
N GLY A 49 -4.13 -4.41 -7.18
CA GLY A 49 -3.83 -3.18 -7.92
C GLY A 49 -3.65 -3.42 -9.41
N VAL A 50 -2.89 -4.45 -9.80
CA VAL A 50 -2.70 -4.82 -11.22
C VAL A 50 -4.01 -5.33 -11.82
N ALA A 51 -4.71 -6.23 -11.12
CA ALA A 51 -5.99 -6.76 -11.58
C ALA A 51 -7.04 -5.64 -11.77
N ALA A 52 -7.07 -4.69 -10.84
CA ALA A 52 -7.87 -3.49 -10.93
C ALA A 52 -7.17 -2.38 -11.72
N GLY A 53 -6.16 -2.61 -12.56
CA GLY A 53 -5.57 -1.57 -13.42
C GLY A 53 -5.18 -0.26 -12.70
N LEU A 54 -4.81 -0.31 -11.42
CA LEU A 54 -4.47 0.84 -10.58
C LEU A 54 -3.40 1.69 -11.24
N TYR A 55 -2.43 1.05 -11.90
CA TYR A 55 -1.29 1.68 -12.55
C TYR A 55 -1.56 2.12 -14.01
N GLN A 56 -2.82 2.18 -14.44
CA GLN A 56 -3.19 2.77 -15.73
C GLN A 56 -3.22 4.29 -15.63
N ALA A 57 -2.44 4.98 -16.47
CA ALA A 57 -2.27 6.43 -16.43
C ALA A 57 -3.60 7.22 -16.52
N LYS A 58 -4.63 6.66 -17.16
CA LYS A 58 -5.96 7.28 -17.33
C LYS A 58 -6.63 7.64 -16.00
N HIS A 59 -6.39 6.85 -14.94
CA HIS A 59 -7.03 7.07 -13.63
C HIS A 59 -6.46 8.25 -12.87
N TYR A 60 -5.28 8.75 -13.25
CA TYR A 60 -4.59 9.82 -12.53
C TYR A 60 -4.74 11.20 -13.18
N ARG A 61 -5.60 11.32 -14.21
CA ARG A 61 -5.96 12.61 -14.82
C ARG A 61 -6.91 13.45 -13.95
N SER A 62 -7.64 12.79 -13.04
CA SER A 62 -8.57 13.43 -12.10
C SER A 62 -8.39 12.86 -10.71
N TYR A 63 -8.48 13.72 -9.68
CA TYR A 63 -8.44 13.29 -8.28
C TYR A 63 -9.57 12.29 -7.97
N SER A 64 -10.77 12.51 -8.50
CA SER A 64 -11.92 11.62 -8.24
C SER A 64 -11.68 10.21 -8.79
N ALA A 65 -11.17 10.10 -10.02
CA ALA A 65 -10.88 8.80 -10.64
C ALA A 65 -9.77 8.06 -9.89
N MET A 66 -8.71 8.77 -9.49
CA MET A 66 -7.61 8.22 -8.70
C MET A 66 -8.08 7.72 -7.34
N LEU A 67 -8.86 8.54 -6.60
CA LEU A 67 -9.36 8.21 -5.26
C LEU A 67 -10.27 6.99 -5.29
N LYS A 68 -11.25 6.96 -6.21
CA LYS A 68 -12.17 5.81 -6.36
C LYS A 68 -11.40 4.52 -6.61
N ARG A 69 -10.42 4.53 -7.51
CA ARG A 69 -9.66 3.33 -7.86
C ARG A 69 -8.76 2.88 -6.71
N THR A 70 -8.10 3.83 -6.05
CA THR A 70 -7.25 3.56 -4.88
C THR A 70 -8.06 3.00 -3.73
N LEU A 71 -9.27 3.51 -3.48
CA LEU A 71 -10.16 3.00 -2.44
C LEU A 71 -10.56 1.54 -2.67
N ILE A 72 -10.96 1.18 -3.89
CA ILE A 72 -11.29 -0.21 -4.25
C ILE A 72 -10.10 -1.12 -3.98
N VAL A 73 -8.90 -0.73 -4.42
CA VAL A 73 -7.69 -1.54 -4.23
C VAL A 73 -7.29 -1.62 -2.77
N TRP A 74 -7.47 -0.56 -2.00
CA TRP A 74 -7.14 -0.55 -0.57
C TRP A 74 -8.07 -1.44 0.26
N VAL A 75 -9.38 -1.34 0.04
CA VAL A 75 -10.38 -2.18 0.74
C VAL A 75 -10.16 -3.67 0.47
N LEU A 76 -9.63 -4.03 -0.70
CA LEU A 76 -9.41 -5.45 -1.06
C LEU A 76 -7.97 -5.90 -0.81
N GLY A 77 -6.98 -5.08 -1.16
CA GLY A 77 -5.57 -5.44 -1.17
C GLY A 77 -4.96 -5.58 0.22
N ILE A 78 -5.31 -4.71 1.18
CA ILE A 78 -4.79 -4.82 2.55
C ILE A 78 -5.39 -6.03 3.27
N PRO A 79 -6.72 -6.28 3.24
CA PRO A 79 -7.27 -7.52 3.79
C PRO A 79 -6.78 -8.78 3.07
N PHE A 80 -6.57 -8.72 1.75
CA PHE A 80 -5.98 -9.85 1.03
C PHE A 80 -4.54 -10.11 1.48
N GLY A 81 -3.75 -9.07 1.74
CA GLY A 81 -2.44 -9.22 2.36
C GLY A 81 -2.49 -9.82 3.77
N MET A 82 -3.49 -9.44 4.58
CA MET A 82 -3.72 -10.07 5.89
C MET A 82 -4.06 -11.56 5.76
N LEU A 83 -4.86 -11.93 4.75
CA LEU A 83 -5.16 -13.33 4.45
C LEU A 83 -3.90 -14.11 4.07
N LEU A 84 -3.08 -13.56 3.17
CA LEU A 84 -1.79 -14.15 2.81
C LEU A 84 -0.88 -14.31 4.03
N ARG A 85 -0.87 -13.33 4.94
CA ARG A 85 -0.09 -13.39 6.17
C ARG A 85 -0.53 -14.57 7.04
N ILE A 86 -1.84 -14.75 7.23
CA ILE A 86 -2.38 -15.87 8.01
C ILE A 86 -2.03 -17.22 7.37
N LEU A 87 -2.22 -17.34 6.06
CA LEU A 87 -2.02 -18.60 5.33
C LEU A 87 -0.55 -19.02 5.24
N PHE A 88 0.35 -18.09 4.94
CA PHE A 88 1.76 -18.40 4.65
C PHE A 88 2.70 -18.23 5.84
N GLN A 89 2.30 -17.48 6.87
CA GLN A 89 3.11 -17.25 8.06
C GLN A 89 2.51 -17.89 9.32
N HIS A 90 1.39 -18.59 9.18
CA HIS A 90 0.69 -19.28 10.28
C HIS A 90 0.38 -18.37 11.48
N THR A 91 0.15 -17.09 11.21
CA THR A 91 -0.16 -16.12 12.27
C THR A 91 -1.65 -16.08 12.58
N GLU A 92 -2.00 -15.86 13.83
CA GLU A 92 -3.38 -15.62 14.25
C GLU A 92 -3.95 -14.33 13.65
N PHE A 93 -5.26 -14.33 13.37
CA PHE A 93 -5.98 -13.13 12.98
C PHE A 93 -6.11 -12.19 14.18
N LYS A 94 -5.55 -10.98 14.06
CA LYS A 94 -5.61 -9.92 15.07
C LYS A 94 -6.40 -8.73 14.52
N PRO A 95 -7.68 -8.55 14.88
CA PRO A 95 -8.49 -7.44 14.38
C PRO A 95 -7.87 -6.05 14.58
N PRO A 96 -7.25 -5.71 15.74
CA PRO A 96 -6.60 -4.41 15.92
C PRO A 96 -5.47 -4.17 14.92
N PHE A 97 -4.71 -5.21 14.58
CA PHE A 97 -3.64 -5.09 13.60
C PHE A 97 -4.18 -4.79 12.20
N LEU A 98 -5.27 -5.45 11.79
CA LEU A 98 -5.92 -5.15 10.51
C LEU A 98 -6.42 -3.70 10.46
N VAL A 99 -7.06 -3.21 11.53
CA VAL A 99 -7.56 -1.82 11.60
C VAL A 99 -6.42 -0.82 11.47
N VAL A 100 -5.33 -1.00 12.22
CA VAL A 100 -4.15 -0.13 12.14
C VAL A 100 -3.50 -0.22 10.75
N ALA A 101 -3.34 -1.42 10.19
CA ALA A 101 -2.80 -1.61 8.85
C ALA A 101 -3.64 -0.88 7.79
N MET A 102 -4.97 -0.95 7.89
CA MET A 102 -5.89 -0.22 7.02
C MET A 102 -5.68 1.28 7.13
N ILE A 103 -5.69 1.84 8.34
CA ILE A 103 -5.57 3.30 8.56
C ILE A 103 -4.21 3.84 8.12
N VAL A 104 -3.11 3.20 8.52
CA VAL A 104 -1.76 3.69 8.21
C VAL A 104 -1.50 3.62 6.70
N ASN A 105 -1.86 2.50 6.06
CA ASN A 105 -1.72 2.38 4.60
C ASN A 105 -2.67 3.32 3.85
N PHE A 106 -3.85 3.64 4.40
CA PHE A 106 -4.71 4.67 3.83
C PHE A 106 -3.97 6.01 3.79
N ILE A 107 -3.45 6.47 4.93
CA ILE A 107 -2.71 7.75 5.02
C ILE A 107 -1.52 7.75 4.06
N PHE A 108 -0.71 6.71 4.08
CA PHE A 108 0.49 6.62 3.25
C PHE A 108 0.16 6.58 1.75
N LEU A 109 -0.66 5.63 1.31
CA LEU A 109 -0.89 5.37 -0.10
C LEU A 109 -1.75 6.44 -0.77
N PHE A 110 -2.72 7.03 -0.04
CA PHE A 110 -3.52 8.14 -0.55
C PHE A 110 -2.73 9.45 -0.53
N GLY A 111 -1.98 9.72 0.55
CA GLY A 111 -1.13 10.90 0.66
C GLY A 111 -0.10 10.96 -0.48
N TRP A 112 0.58 9.84 -0.73
CA TRP A 112 1.53 9.71 -1.84
C TRP A 112 0.90 9.95 -3.20
N ARG A 113 -0.26 9.35 -3.48
CA ARG A 113 -0.96 9.56 -4.76
C ARG A 113 -1.43 10.99 -4.94
N PHE A 114 -1.88 11.64 -3.87
CA PHE A 114 -2.26 13.04 -3.91
C PHE A 114 -1.07 13.92 -4.26
N LEU A 115 0.09 13.69 -3.63
CA LEU A 115 1.34 14.38 -3.95
C LEU A 115 1.77 14.12 -5.40
N PHE A 116 1.72 12.87 -5.85
CA PHE A 116 2.10 12.49 -7.21
C PHE A 116 1.23 13.21 -8.27
N VAL A 117 -0.10 13.23 -8.09
CA VAL A 117 -1.00 13.95 -9.01
C VAL A 117 -0.75 15.46 -8.95
N SER A 118 -0.54 16.01 -7.76
CA SER A 118 -0.26 17.45 -7.57
C SER A 118 1.01 17.89 -8.29
N ILE A 119 2.10 17.12 -8.14
CA ILE A 119 3.40 17.41 -8.78
C ILE A 119 3.28 17.30 -10.31
N ASN A 120 2.61 16.26 -10.82
CA ASN A 120 2.47 16.09 -12.26
C ASN A 120 1.53 17.12 -12.91
N LYS A 121 0.51 17.61 -12.20
CA LYS A 121 -0.31 18.73 -12.69
C LYS A 121 0.52 19.99 -12.86
N ARG A 122 1.37 20.33 -11.88
CA ARG A 122 2.24 21.53 -11.95
C ARG A 122 3.29 21.50 -13.06
N ARG A 123 3.68 20.31 -13.54
CA ARG A 123 4.65 20.16 -14.63
C ARG A 123 4.04 20.23 -16.04
N ASN A 124 2.71 20.17 -16.15
CA ASN A 124 1.97 20.23 -17.42
C ASN A 124 1.17 21.55 -17.58
N VAL A 125 1.41 22.52 -16.70
CA VAL A 125 0.98 23.92 -16.79
C VAL A 125 2.22 24.74 -17.10
#